data_AF-A0A3M1QK66-F1
#
_entry.id   AF-A0A3M1QK66-F1
#
_cell.length_a   1.000
_cell.length_b   1.000
_cell.length_c   1.000
_cell.angle_alpha   90.00
_cell.angle_beta   90.00
_cell.angle_gamma   90.00
#
_symmetry.space_group_name_H-M   'P 1'
#
loop_
_entity.id
_entity.type
_entity.pdbx_description
1 polymer ?
#
loop_
_entity_poly.entity_id
_entity_poly.type
_entity_poly.pdbx_seq_one_letter_code
_entity_poly.pdbx_strand_id
1 'polypeptide(L)'
;MLKPLMRFLLVLLLLTPSLVLAQDDDTSEADTTDEAAEEATTDATDLTTFGLTIPRGWRDDSNDNYAHFINDETGAEIYVLLTDETNQQAAMQLIIETVIDENFAIEPIETVELDRANGIWTQNRYILGTDDRLTATVQRSADDLTFVVLQRGSPEALEAAEATHDAVLANIFITPDNSDFLALGMGAAFVLLALFILSMIVRYNSLRKDVALLKRLSEEEPAT
;
A
#
# COMPACT_ATOMS: atom_id res chain seq x y z
N MET A 1 44.28 -14.15 -20.26
CA MET A 1 43.09 -15.01 -20.01
C MET A 1 41.80 -14.22 -19.71
N LEU A 2 41.68 -12.94 -20.11
CA LEU A 2 40.50 -12.09 -19.80
C LEU A 2 39.39 -12.07 -20.90
N LYS A 3 39.61 -12.72 -22.05
CA LYS A 3 38.69 -12.66 -23.20
C LYS A 3 37.33 -13.36 -23.05
N PRO A 4 37.14 -14.44 -22.26
CA PRO A 4 35.81 -15.06 -22.15
C PRO A 4 34.88 -14.27 -21.21
N LEU A 5 35.41 -13.67 -20.13
CA LEU A 5 34.62 -12.89 -19.18
C LEU A 5 34.01 -11.63 -19.81
N MET A 6 34.79 -10.94 -20.66
CA MET A 6 34.35 -9.72 -21.35
C MET A 6 33.29 -10.00 -22.43
N ARG A 7 33.27 -11.20 -23.03
CA ARG A 7 32.23 -11.60 -23.99
C ARG A 7 30.91 -11.94 -23.30
N PHE A 8 30.98 -12.49 -22.09
CA PHE A 8 29.78 -12.80 -21.31
C PHE A 8 29.09 -11.52 -20.80
N LEU A 9 29.88 -10.53 -20.34
CA LEU A 9 29.36 -9.22 -19.93
C LEU A 9 28.67 -8.46 -21.09
N LEU A 10 29.20 -8.58 -22.31
CA LEU A 10 28.67 -7.88 -23.48
C LEU A 10 27.38 -8.54 -24.03
N VAL A 11 27.22 -9.85 -23.86
CA VAL A 11 25.96 -10.56 -24.18
C VAL A 11 24.88 -10.25 -23.15
N LEU A 12 25.23 -10.11 -21.86
CA LEU A 12 24.29 -9.74 -20.81
C LEU A 12 23.75 -8.31 -20.99
N LEU A 13 24.57 -7.39 -21.50
CA LEU A 13 24.21 -5.99 -21.77
C LEU A 13 23.38 -5.82 -23.06
N LEU A 14 23.35 -6.83 -23.94
CA LEU A 14 22.51 -6.87 -25.14
C LEU A 14 21.18 -7.61 -24.92
N LEU A 15 21.01 -8.27 -23.78
CA LEU A 15 19.79 -8.98 -23.39
C LEU A 15 18.88 -8.17 -22.46
N THR A 16 19.23 -6.90 -22.18
CA THR A 16 18.24 -5.97 -21.63
C THR A 16 17.17 -5.79 -22.72
N PRO A 17 15.93 -6.25 -22.52
CA PRO A 17 14.87 -5.96 -23.47
C PRO A 17 14.81 -4.45 -23.58
N SER A 18 14.97 -3.95 -24.80
CA SER A 18 14.51 -2.62 -25.16
C SER A 18 13.04 -2.58 -24.77
N LEU A 19 12.73 -2.01 -23.60
CA LEU A 19 11.39 -1.59 -23.26
C LEU A 19 11.05 -0.46 -24.23
N VAL A 20 10.69 -0.87 -25.44
CA VAL A 20 9.96 -0.05 -26.39
C VAL A 20 8.63 0.17 -25.70
N LEU A 21 8.44 1.40 -25.21
CA LEU A 21 7.12 1.96 -24.95
C LEU A 21 6.32 1.83 -26.25
N ALA A 22 5.58 0.73 -26.37
CA ALA A 22 4.47 0.64 -27.30
C ALA A 22 3.38 1.53 -26.71
N GLN A 23 3.31 2.75 -27.22
CA GLN A 23 2.22 3.67 -27.00
C GLN A 23 1.12 3.25 -28.00
N ASP A 24 0.21 2.38 -27.56
CA ASP A 24 -1.00 2.06 -28.31
C ASP A 24 -1.94 3.27 -28.24
N ASP A 25 -1.97 4.04 -29.32
CA ASP A 25 -3.08 4.92 -29.68
C ASP A 25 -4.24 4.01 -30.12
N ASP A 26 -5.06 3.56 -29.17
CA ASP A 26 -6.33 2.90 -29.50
C ASP A 26 -7.48 3.90 -29.31
N THR A 27 -7.97 4.37 -30.46
CA THR A 27 -9.11 5.27 -30.57
C THR A 27 -10.36 4.38 -30.63
N SER A 28 -10.85 3.97 -29.46
CA SER A 28 -12.10 3.21 -29.38
C SER A 28 -13.30 4.15 -29.47
N GLU A 29 -14.03 4.03 -30.56
CA GLU A 29 -15.37 4.60 -30.73
C GLU A 29 -16.32 4.11 -29.62
N ALA A 30 -17.21 5.00 -29.21
CA ALA A 30 -18.19 4.80 -28.16
C ALA A 30 -19.24 3.75 -28.56
N ASP A 31 -19.27 2.64 -27.83
CA ASP A 31 -20.41 1.73 -27.78
C ASP A 31 -21.13 1.95 -26.45
N THR A 32 -22.23 2.71 -26.50
CA THR A 32 -23.12 2.94 -25.36
C THR A 32 -24.04 1.73 -25.22
N THR A 33 -23.53 0.67 -24.60
CA THR A 33 -24.37 -0.41 -24.10
C THR A 33 -24.80 -0.07 -22.67
N ASP A 34 -26.12 0.02 -22.52
CA ASP A 34 -26.89 0.25 -21.30
C ASP A 34 -26.63 -0.91 -20.32
N GLU A 35 -25.51 -0.83 -19.60
CA GLU A 35 -25.12 -1.76 -18.54
C GLU A 35 -25.90 -1.39 -17.29
N ALA A 36 -26.91 -2.21 -17.02
CA ALA A 36 -27.73 -2.12 -15.82
C ALA A 36 -26.82 -1.96 -14.60
N ALA A 37 -27.05 -0.89 -13.84
CA ALA A 37 -26.38 -0.57 -12.59
C ALA A 37 -26.37 -1.80 -11.66
N GLU A 38 -25.29 -2.57 -11.75
CA GLU A 38 -24.88 -3.49 -10.71
C GLU A 38 -24.57 -2.58 -9.53
N GLU A 39 -25.43 -2.62 -8.50
CA GLU A 39 -25.21 -1.90 -7.26
C GLU A 39 -23.79 -2.24 -6.81
N ALA A 40 -22.90 -1.25 -6.88
CA ALA A 40 -21.57 -1.34 -6.35
C ALA A 40 -21.71 -1.61 -4.85
N THR A 41 -21.70 -2.88 -4.49
CA THR A 41 -21.47 -3.29 -3.13
C THR A 41 -20.03 -2.89 -2.87
N THR A 42 -19.85 -1.76 -2.19
CA THR A 42 -18.60 -1.37 -1.57
C THR A 42 -18.20 -2.55 -0.69
N ASP A 43 -17.37 -3.43 -1.23
CA ASP A 43 -16.71 -4.47 -0.46
C ASP A 43 -15.96 -3.72 0.62
N ALA A 44 -16.49 -3.79 1.84
CA ALA A 44 -15.94 -3.10 2.99
C ALA A 44 -14.47 -3.50 3.07
N THR A 45 -13.59 -2.54 2.75
CA THR A 45 -12.14 -2.72 2.79
C THR A 45 -11.79 -3.23 4.17
N ASP A 46 -11.43 -4.51 4.26
CA ASP A 46 -11.22 -5.21 5.52
C ASP A 46 -10.21 -4.41 6.38
N LEU A 47 -10.75 -3.73 7.40
CA LEU A 47 -9.98 -2.84 8.28
C LEU A 47 -8.91 -3.59 9.07
N THR A 48 -8.94 -4.92 9.10
CA THR A 48 -7.85 -5.73 9.66
C THR A 48 -6.53 -5.53 8.90
N THR A 49 -6.57 -4.94 7.70
CA THR A 49 -5.38 -4.55 6.93
C THR A 49 -4.64 -3.36 7.56
N PHE A 50 -5.32 -2.50 8.32
CA PHE A 50 -4.71 -1.33 8.93
C PHE A 50 -4.29 -1.62 10.36
N GLY A 51 -2.98 -1.80 10.56
CA GLY A 51 -2.37 -1.96 11.87
C GLY A 51 -2.36 -0.66 12.68
N LEU A 52 -3.53 -0.15 13.05
CA LEU A 52 -3.64 0.98 13.97
C LEU A 52 -3.28 0.51 15.38
N THR A 53 -2.36 1.21 16.02
CA THR A 53 -2.00 0.93 17.42
C THR A 53 -2.98 1.65 18.32
N ILE A 54 -3.67 0.90 19.19
CA ILE A 54 -4.56 1.48 20.21
C ILE A 54 -3.72 2.37 21.14
N PRO A 55 -4.04 3.68 21.24
CA PRO A 55 -3.30 4.56 22.11
C PRO A 55 -3.37 4.13 23.58
N ARG A 56 -2.30 4.39 24.34
CA ARG A 56 -2.24 3.99 25.74
C ARG A 56 -3.33 4.69 26.55
N GLY A 57 -4.13 3.91 27.28
CA GLY A 57 -5.23 4.43 28.10
C GLY A 57 -6.54 4.67 27.36
N TRP A 58 -6.58 4.33 26.06
CA TRP A 58 -7.80 4.38 25.25
C TRP A 58 -8.41 2.98 25.15
N ARG A 59 -9.74 2.95 25.08
CA ARG A 59 -10.54 1.76 24.79
C ARG A 59 -10.84 1.71 23.30
N ASP A 60 -10.79 0.51 22.74
CA ASP A 60 -11.18 0.23 21.37
C ASP A 60 -12.67 -0.13 21.31
N ASP A 61 -13.42 0.59 20.49
CA ASP A 61 -14.85 0.40 20.18
C ASP A 61 -15.07 0.32 18.66
N SER A 62 -14.03 -0.06 17.92
CA SER A 62 -14.04 -0.17 16.45
C SER A 62 -15.07 -1.18 15.93
N ASN A 63 -15.51 -0.98 14.69
CA ASN A 63 -16.38 -1.90 13.97
C ASN A 63 -15.80 -2.22 12.57
N ASP A 64 -16.59 -2.91 11.75
CA ASP A 64 -16.15 -3.33 10.40
C ASP A 64 -15.94 -2.16 9.42
N ASN A 65 -16.49 -0.97 9.72
CA ASN A 65 -16.50 0.20 8.83
C ASN A 65 -15.49 1.28 9.23
N TYR A 66 -15.17 1.41 10.52
CA TYR A 66 -14.16 2.37 10.97
C TYR A 66 -13.50 1.94 12.29
N ALA A 67 -12.29 2.45 12.53
CA ALA A 67 -11.67 2.35 13.84
C ALA A 67 -12.20 3.44 14.77
N HIS A 68 -12.46 3.09 16.04
CA HIS A 68 -13.00 4.00 17.04
C HIS A 68 -12.31 3.80 18.38
N PHE A 69 -11.69 4.86 18.88
CA PHE A 69 -11.00 4.87 20.15
C PHE A 69 -11.67 5.88 21.10
N ILE A 70 -11.89 5.46 22.34
CA ILE A 70 -12.53 6.26 23.39
C ILE A 70 -11.57 6.43 24.56
N ASN A 71 -11.37 7.67 25.02
CA ASN A 71 -10.69 7.96 26.27
C ASN A 71 -11.71 8.13 27.40
N ASP A 72 -11.88 7.10 28.24
CA ASP A 72 -12.87 7.11 29.32
C ASP A 72 -12.56 8.17 30.42
N GLU A 73 -11.31 8.68 30.51
CA GLU A 73 -10.93 9.71 31.49
C GLU A 73 -11.31 11.12 31.05
N THR A 74 -11.12 11.44 29.76
CA THR A 74 -11.36 12.79 29.22
C THR A 74 -12.68 12.91 28.46
N GLY A 75 -13.27 11.79 28.03
CA GLY A 75 -14.42 11.76 27.12
C GLY A 75 -14.08 12.10 25.67
N ALA A 76 -12.80 12.12 25.31
CA ALA A 76 -12.38 12.33 23.92
C ALA A 76 -12.58 11.05 23.10
N GLU A 77 -12.95 11.22 21.83
CA GLU A 77 -13.16 10.14 20.88
C GLU A 77 -12.33 10.39 19.62
N ILE A 78 -11.76 9.33 19.05
CA ILE A 78 -11.05 9.36 17.77
C ILE A 78 -11.67 8.31 16.85
N TYR A 79 -11.99 8.71 15.63
CA TYR A 79 -12.48 7.83 14.59
C TYR A 79 -11.49 7.84 13.42
N VAL A 80 -11.25 6.70 12.79
CA VAL A 80 -10.41 6.59 11.60
C VAL A 80 -11.15 5.81 10.54
N LEU A 81 -11.38 6.43 9.38
CA LEU A 81 -11.93 5.80 8.19
C LEU A 81 -10.90 5.83 7.07
N LEU A 82 -10.93 4.78 6.27
CA LEU A 82 -10.32 4.76 4.95
C LEU A 82 -11.41 4.58 3.91
N THR A 83 -11.33 5.36 2.84
CA THR A 83 -12.27 5.29 1.72
C THR A 83 -11.53 5.42 0.39
N ASP A 84 -12.11 4.87 -0.67
CA ASP A 84 -11.73 5.07 -2.06
C ASP A 84 -12.24 6.39 -2.65
N GLU A 85 -12.99 7.19 -1.88
CA GLU A 85 -13.41 8.52 -2.27
C GLU A 85 -12.20 9.45 -2.44
N THR A 86 -11.92 9.83 -3.67
CA THR A 86 -10.75 10.64 -4.04
C THR A 86 -10.92 12.13 -3.76
N ASN A 87 -12.16 12.61 -3.58
CA ASN A 87 -12.47 13.96 -3.16
C ASN A 87 -12.42 14.05 -1.64
N GLN A 88 -11.38 14.71 -1.11
CA GLN A 88 -11.16 14.85 0.33
C GLN A 88 -12.37 15.41 1.10
N GLN A 89 -13.11 16.36 0.51
CA GLN A 89 -14.28 16.94 1.16
C GLN A 89 -15.45 15.95 1.22
N ALA A 90 -15.66 15.19 0.16
CA ALA A 90 -16.68 14.13 0.14
C ALA A 90 -16.32 12.99 1.11
N ALA A 91 -15.05 12.59 1.17
CA ALA A 91 -14.56 11.60 2.14
C ALA A 91 -14.76 12.06 3.59
N MET A 92 -14.45 13.33 3.90
CA MET A 92 -14.74 13.90 5.22
C MET A 92 -16.24 13.88 5.53
N GLN A 93 -17.07 14.31 4.59
CA GLN A 93 -18.51 14.32 4.77
C GLN A 93 -19.06 12.92 5.03
N LEU A 94 -18.58 11.92 4.28
CA LEU A 94 -18.98 10.51 4.43
C LEU A 94 -18.78 10.00 5.86
N ILE A 95 -17.59 10.20 6.46
CA ILE A 95 -17.36 9.73 7.83
C ILE A 95 -18.17 10.53 8.85
N ILE A 96 -18.34 11.84 8.64
CA ILE A 96 -19.11 12.68 9.57
C ILE A 96 -20.58 12.25 9.55
N GLU A 97 -21.15 12.00 8.38
CA GLU A 97 -22.53 11.50 8.24
C GLU A 97 -22.70 10.11 8.86
N THR A 98 -21.68 9.26 8.70
CA THR A 98 -21.69 7.89 9.24
C THR A 98 -21.61 7.86 10.77
N VAL A 99 -20.78 8.73 11.36
CA VAL A 99 -20.44 8.66 12.79
C VAL A 99 -21.27 9.63 13.64
N ILE A 100 -21.60 10.81 13.11
CA ILE A 100 -22.20 11.90 13.88
C ILE A 100 -23.70 12.01 13.61
N ASP A 101 -24.10 12.32 12.38
CA ASP A 101 -25.51 12.51 11.97
C ASP A 101 -25.62 12.43 10.44
N GLU A 102 -26.53 11.60 9.93
CA GLU A 102 -26.78 11.41 8.48
C GLU A 102 -27.15 12.73 7.75
N ASN A 103 -27.63 13.74 8.47
CA ASN A 103 -28.03 15.04 7.93
C ASN A 103 -27.04 16.16 8.33
N PHE A 104 -25.76 15.83 8.55
CA PHE A 104 -24.76 16.80 8.96
C PHE A 104 -24.56 17.91 7.92
N ALA A 105 -25.03 19.11 8.23
CA ALA A 105 -24.96 20.27 7.33
C ALA A 105 -24.26 21.49 7.96
N ILE A 106 -23.37 21.26 8.93
CA ILE A 106 -22.64 22.34 9.61
C ILE A 106 -21.36 22.67 8.82
N GLU A 107 -21.20 23.93 8.44
CA GLU A 107 -19.97 24.43 7.81
C GLU A 107 -18.81 24.51 8.82
N PRO A 108 -17.56 24.25 8.40
CA PRO A 108 -16.41 24.38 9.28
C PRO A 108 -16.19 25.84 9.67
N ILE A 109 -15.84 26.06 10.94
CA ILE A 109 -15.47 27.39 11.46
C ILE A 109 -14.04 27.77 11.08
N GLU A 110 -13.21 26.77 10.80
CA GLU A 110 -11.79 26.90 10.49
C GLU A 110 -11.35 25.73 9.62
N THR A 111 -10.58 26.03 8.58
CA THR A 111 -9.91 25.07 7.71
C THR A 111 -8.42 25.40 7.66
N VAL A 112 -7.57 24.41 7.93
CA VAL A 112 -6.11 24.56 7.99
C VAL A 112 -5.44 23.44 7.20
N GLU A 113 -4.42 23.78 6.41
CA GLU A 113 -3.51 22.79 5.83
C GLU A 113 -2.35 22.53 6.79
N LEU A 114 -2.10 21.27 7.10
CA LEU A 114 -1.04 20.80 7.98
C LEU A 114 0.01 20.06 7.17
N ASP A 115 1.23 20.61 7.10
CA ASP A 115 2.38 19.93 6.51
C ASP A 115 2.97 18.93 7.52
N ARG A 116 2.87 17.64 7.20
CA ARG A 116 3.34 16.52 8.04
C ARG A 116 4.30 15.63 7.25
N ALA A 117 5.03 14.76 7.96
CA ALA A 117 6.04 13.90 7.35
C ALA A 117 5.49 12.93 6.27
N ASN A 118 4.20 12.57 6.36
CA ASN A 118 3.50 11.73 5.40
C ASN A 118 2.71 12.52 4.35
N GLY A 119 2.84 13.85 4.28
CA GLY A 119 2.23 14.72 3.28
C GLY A 119 1.38 15.85 3.87
N ILE A 120 0.62 16.50 3.00
CA ILE A 120 -0.27 17.61 3.38
C ILE A 120 -1.62 17.04 3.81
N TRP A 121 -2.08 17.45 4.99
CA TRP A 121 -3.38 17.13 5.54
C TRP A 121 -4.27 18.37 5.53
N THR A 122 -5.55 18.19 5.25
CA THR A 122 -6.57 19.24 5.40
C THR A 122 -7.31 19.01 6.71
N GLN A 123 -7.35 19.99 7.60
CA GLN A 123 -8.08 19.93 8.87
C GLN A 123 -9.23 20.91 8.88
N ASN A 124 -10.44 20.43 9.14
CA ASN A 124 -11.65 21.20 9.35
C ASN A 124 -12.09 21.12 10.81
N ARG A 125 -12.48 22.25 11.41
CA ARG A 125 -13.00 22.30 12.79
C ARG A 125 -14.45 22.77 12.80
N TYR A 126 -15.25 22.16 13.66
CA TYR A 126 -16.68 22.39 13.78
C TYR A 126 -17.09 22.60 15.25
N ILE A 127 -18.16 23.36 15.44
CA ILE A 127 -18.83 23.54 16.73
C ILE A 127 -20.19 22.84 16.63
N LEU A 128 -20.33 21.70 17.31
CA LEU A 128 -21.57 20.90 17.29
C LEU A 128 -22.59 21.41 18.33
N GLY A 129 -22.09 22.02 19.40
CA GLY A 129 -22.88 22.62 20.47
C GLY A 129 -22.04 23.52 21.35
N THR A 130 -22.56 23.96 22.49
CA THR A 130 -21.81 24.84 23.41
C THR A 130 -20.50 24.18 23.85
N ASP A 131 -20.53 22.89 24.14
CA ASP A 131 -19.44 22.13 24.75
C ASP A 131 -19.03 20.88 23.95
N ASP A 132 -19.41 20.83 22.67
CA ASP A 132 -19.05 19.73 21.77
C ASP A 132 -18.35 20.30 20.53
N ARG A 133 -17.21 19.71 20.19
CA ARG A 133 -16.31 20.13 19.12
C ARG A 133 -15.95 18.89 18.31
N LEU A 134 -15.80 19.11 17.02
CA LEU A 134 -15.37 18.08 16.08
C LEU A 134 -14.21 18.64 15.26
N THR A 135 -13.16 17.86 15.13
CA THR A 135 -12.03 18.13 14.23
C THR A 135 -11.96 16.99 13.24
N ALA A 136 -12.07 17.29 11.95
CA ALA A 136 -11.91 16.32 10.86
C ALA A 136 -10.58 16.60 10.17
N THR A 137 -9.73 15.60 10.04
CA THR A 137 -8.42 15.71 9.39
C THR A 137 -8.35 14.68 8.26
N VAL A 138 -8.07 15.11 7.04
CA VAL A 138 -8.08 14.25 5.85
C VAL A 138 -6.79 14.34 5.06
N GLN A 139 -6.38 13.22 4.48
CA GLN A 139 -5.28 13.15 3.52
C GLN A 139 -5.59 12.12 2.45
N ARG A 140 -5.32 12.50 1.20
CA ARG A 140 -5.27 11.56 0.08
C ARG A 140 -3.89 10.93 -0.02
N SER A 141 -3.86 9.61 -0.06
CA SER A 141 -2.65 8.82 -0.28
C SER A 141 -2.26 8.76 -1.76
N ALA A 142 -1.09 8.20 -2.05
CA ALA A 142 -0.63 8.02 -3.44
C ALA A 142 -1.43 6.96 -4.21
N ASP A 143 -2.04 6.00 -3.49
CA ASP A 143 -2.77 4.86 -4.07
C ASP A 143 -4.28 5.15 -4.18
N ASP A 144 -4.65 6.42 -4.35
CA ASP A 144 -6.03 6.92 -4.45
C ASP A 144 -6.95 6.66 -3.24
N LEU A 145 -6.43 6.09 -2.16
CA LEU A 145 -7.14 5.95 -0.90
C LEU A 145 -7.11 7.28 -0.12
N THR A 146 -8.21 7.64 0.52
CA THR A 146 -8.32 8.82 1.38
C THR A 146 -8.52 8.41 2.84
N PHE A 147 -7.62 8.88 3.69
CA PHE A 147 -7.69 8.70 5.13
C PHE A 147 -8.44 9.87 5.75
N VAL A 148 -9.40 9.58 6.61
CA VAL A 148 -10.07 10.58 7.44
C VAL A 148 -9.95 10.19 8.90
N VAL A 149 -9.45 11.12 9.71
CA VAL A 149 -9.39 11.03 11.16
C VAL A 149 -10.34 12.08 11.75
N LEU A 150 -11.32 11.65 12.53
CA LEU A 150 -12.16 12.55 13.30
C LEU A 150 -11.73 12.52 14.77
N GLN A 151 -11.78 13.68 15.41
CA GLN A 151 -11.62 13.82 16.85
C GLN A 151 -12.83 14.58 17.40
N ARG A 152 -13.50 14.03 18.41
CA ARG A 152 -14.70 14.61 19.03
C ARG A 152 -14.54 14.73 20.55
N GLY A 153 -15.11 15.78 21.13
CA GLY A 153 -15.17 15.97 22.57
C GLY A 153 -15.37 17.44 22.97
N SER A 154 -15.32 17.70 24.29
CA SER A 154 -15.23 19.07 24.79
C SER A 154 -13.90 19.73 24.38
N PRO A 155 -13.78 21.06 24.40
CA PRO A 155 -12.52 21.74 24.12
C PRO A 155 -11.33 21.20 24.94
N GLU A 156 -11.53 20.95 26.24
CA GLU A 156 -10.52 20.40 27.14
C GLU A 156 -10.18 18.95 26.81
N ALA A 157 -11.18 18.15 26.44
CA ALA A 157 -10.98 16.76 26.02
C ALA A 157 -10.16 16.69 24.72
N LEU A 158 -10.43 17.59 23.77
CA LEU A 158 -9.70 17.66 22.51
C LEU A 158 -8.25 18.09 22.73
N GLU A 159 -8.00 19.08 23.59
CA GLU A 159 -6.64 19.50 23.95
C GLU A 159 -5.85 18.34 24.59
N ALA A 160 -6.47 17.59 25.50
CA ALA A 160 -5.83 16.42 26.12
C ALA A 160 -5.55 15.28 25.12
N ALA A 161 -6.35 15.16 24.06
CA ALA A 161 -6.22 14.13 23.04
C ALA A 161 -5.34 14.54 21.84
N GLU A 162 -4.89 15.80 21.73
CA GLU A 162 -4.11 16.30 20.59
C GLU A 162 -2.84 15.47 20.34
N ALA A 163 -2.08 15.16 21.39
CA ALA A 163 -0.87 14.33 21.26
C ALA A 163 -1.18 12.90 20.78
N THR A 164 -2.35 12.37 21.14
CA THR A 164 -2.81 11.05 20.66
C THR A 164 -3.24 11.12 19.21
N HIS A 165 -3.99 12.16 18.83
CA HIS A 165 -4.39 12.40 17.45
C HIS A 165 -3.17 12.53 16.53
N ASP A 166 -2.16 13.32 16.92
CA ASP A 166 -0.92 13.44 16.16
C ASP A 166 -0.15 12.11 16.07
N ALA A 167 -0.17 11.30 17.13
CA ALA A 167 0.43 9.97 17.09
C ALA A 167 -0.34 9.01 16.17
N VAL A 168 -1.68 9.10 16.10
CA VAL A 168 -2.48 8.34 15.15
C VAL A 168 -2.12 8.74 13.72
N LEU A 169 -2.12 10.05 13.41
CA LEU A 169 -1.73 10.56 12.09
C LEU A 169 -0.32 10.14 11.68
N ALA A 170 0.63 10.14 12.62
CA ALA A 170 2.01 9.74 12.35
C ALA A 170 2.18 8.22 12.15
N ASN A 171 1.31 7.41 12.74
CA ASN A 171 1.33 5.95 12.62
C ASN A 171 0.48 5.41 11.47
N ILE A 172 -0.25 6.27 10.75
CA ILE A 172 -0.84 5.90 9.46
C ILE A 172 0.31 5.76 8.46
N PHE A 173 0.85 4.53 8.40
CA PHE A 173 1.81 4.13 7.39
C PHE A 173 1.05 3.64 6.16
N ILE A 174 1.10 4.43 5.10
CA ILE A 174 0.73 3.98 3.77
C ILE A 174 1.89 3.07 3.33
N THR A 175 1.72 1.76 3.46
CA THR A 175 2.60 0.84 2.72
C THR A 175 2.23 1.01 1.25
N PRO A 176 3.15 1.55 0.42
CA PRO A 176 2.88 1.62 -1.01
C PRO A 176 2.49 0.23 -1.51
N ASP A 177 1.59 0.13 -2.47
CA ASP A 177 1.36 -1.15 -3.12
C ASP A 177 2.69 -1.64 -3.73
N ASN A 178 3.26 -2.67 -3.09
CA ASN A 178 4.51 -3.27 -3.50
C ASN A 178 4.27 -4.56 -4.32
N SER A 179 3.04 -4.81 -4.76
CA SER A 179 2.67 -5.97 -5.57
C SER A 179 3.53 -6.07 -6.83
N ASP A 180 3.79 -4.94 -7.51
CA ASP A 180 4.67 -4.85 -8.68
C ASP A 180 6.12 -5.22 -8.35
N PHE A 181 6.67 -4.67 -7.26
CA PHE A 181 8.02 -5.01 -6.82
C PHE A 181 8.15 -6.45 -6.37
N LEU A 182 7.10 -7.00 -5.75
CA LEU A 182 7.02 -8.40 -5.36
C LEU A 182 7.01 -9.30 -6.60
N ALA A 183 6.18 -8.98 -7.59
CA ALA A 183 6.11 -9.71 -8.86
C ALA A 183 7.46 -9.67 -9.59
N LEU A 184 8.10 -8.50 -9.65
CA LEU A 184 9.43 -8.33 -10.22
C LEU A 184 10.49 -9.17 -9.45
N GLY A 185 10.46 -9.12 -8.13
CA GLY A 185 11.37 -9.89 -7.26
C GLY A 185 11.20 -11.40 -7.44
N MET A 186 9.96 -11.88 -7.51
CA MET A 186 9.64 -13.28 -7.82
C MET A 186 10.16 -13.67 -9.21
N GLY A 187 9.92 -12.84 -10.23
CA GLY A 187 10.42 -13.06 -11.58
C GLY A 187 11.94 -13.20 -11.63
N ALA A 188 12.67 -12.29 -10.97
CA ALA A 188 14.12 -12.35 -10.86
C ALA A 188 14.60 -13.64 -10.16
N ALA A 189 13.93 -14.06 -9.08
CA ALA A 189 14.24 -15.30 -8.38
C ALA A 189 14.06 -16.54 -9.27
N PHE A 190 12.98 -16.60 -10.06
CA PHE A 190 12.76 -17.69 -11.02
C PHE A 190 13.83 -17.74 -12.10
N VAL A 191 14.26 -16.60 -12.64
CA VAL A 191 15.34 -16.54 -13.64
C VAL A 191 16.65 -17.07 -13.05
N LEU A 192 17.02 -16.64 -11.84
CA LEU A 192 18.22 -17.12 -11.17
C LEU A 192 18.16 -18.64 -10.89
N LEU A 193 17.01 -19.14 -10.46
CA LEU A 193 16.79 -20.57 -10.25
C LEU A 193 16.93 -21.36 -11.55
N ALA A 194 16.36 -20.87 -12.65
CA ALA A 194 16.46 -21.51 -13.96
C ALA A 194 17.92 -21.56 -14.45
N LEU A 195 18.68 -20.47 -14.29
CA LEU A 195 20.12 -20.44 -14.61
C LEU A 195 20.92 -21.42 -13.76
N PHE A 196 20.58 -21.55 -12.47
CA PHE A 196 21.20 -22.52 -11.57
C PHE A 196 20.94 -23.97 -12.02
N ILE A 197 19.70 -24.32 -12.33
CA ILE A 197 19.33 -25.65 -12.84
C ILE A 197 20.06 -25.93 -14.16
N LEU A 198 20.09 -24.97 -15.08
CA LEU A 198 20.80 -25.11 -16.36
C LEU A 198 22.30 -25.35 -16.15
N SER A 199 22.92 -24.65 -15.21
CA SER A 199 24.32 -24.86 -14.81
C SER A 199 24.58 -26.29 -14.32
N MET A 200 23.67 -26.85 -13.51
CA MET A 200 23.77 -28.24 -13.05
C MET A 200 23.68 -29.24 -14.22
N ILE A 201 22.77 -29.02 -15.17
CA ILE A 201 22.62 -29.88 -16.35
C ILE A 201 23.89 -29.87 -17.21
N VAL A 202 24.46 -28.69 -17.45
CA VAL A 202 25.71 -28.55 -18.21
C VAL A 202 26.86 -29.27 -17.49
N ARG A 203 27.00 -29.06 -16.18
CA ARG A 203 28.03 -29.71 -15.37
C ARG A 203 27.90 -31.23 -15.38
N TYR A 204 26.67 -31.75 -15.27
CA TYR A 204 26.40 -33.18 -15.34
C TYR A 204 26.87 -33.80 -16.66
N ASN A 205 26.59 -33.14 -17.79
CA ASN A 205 27.02 -33.60 -19.10
C ASN A 205 28.54 -33.59 -19.27
N SER A 206 29.23 -32.58 -18.73
CA SER A 206 30.70 -32.52 -18.73
C SER A 206 31.30 -33.68 -17.93
N LEU A 207 30.79 -33.95 -16.72
CA LEU A 207 31.26 -35.06 -15.89
C LEU A 207 31.09 -36.42 -16.58
N ARG A 208 29.99 -36.65 -17.31
CA ARG A 208 29.81 -37.88 -18.09
C ARG A 208 30.86 -38.04 -19.18
N LYS A 209 31.22 -36.95 -19.86
CA LYS A 209 32.27 -36.96 -20.89
C LYS A 209 33.65 -37.25 -20.28
N ASP A 210 33.96 -36.63 -19.15
CA ASP A 210 35.23 -36.83 -18.46
C ASP A 210 35.38 -38.28 -17.95
N VAL A 211 34.33 -38.84 -17.36
CA VAL A 211 34.31 -40.26 -16.95
C VAL A 211 34.49 -41.20 -18.15
N ALA A 212 33.83 -40.92 -19.28
CA ALA A 212 33.98 -41.72 -20.49
C ALA A 212 35.40 -41.67 -21.07
N LEU A 213 36.05 -40.50 -21.00
CA LEU A 213 37.44 -40.32 -21.43
C LEU A 213 38.41 -41.11 -20.53
N LEU A 214 38.26 -40.99 -19.21
CA LEU A 214 39.10 -41.73 -18.24
C LEU A 214 38.99 -43.24 -18.44
N LYS A 215 37.79 -43.75 -18.72
CA LYS A 215 37.60 -45.17 -19.02
C LYS A 215 38.38 -45.62 -20.26
N ARG A 216 38.38 -44.83 -21.33
CA ARG A 216 39.17 -45.13 -22.55
C ARG A 216 40.66 -45.15 -22.26
N LEU A 217 41.17 -44.17 -21.52
CA LEU A 217 42.58 -44.12 -21.14
C LEU A 217 43.00 -45.33 -20.30
N SER A 218 42.14 -45.79 -19.39
CA SER A 218 42.42 -47.00 -18.59
C SER A 218 42.42 -48.29 -19.39
N GLU A 219 41.71 -48.34 -20.53
CA GLU A 219 41.69 -49.49 -21.44
C GLU A 219 42.89 -49.50 -22.40
N GLU A 220 43.47 -48.33 -22.70
CA GLU A 220 44.60 -48.17 -23.62
C GLU A 220 45.97 -48.38 -22.97
N GLU A 221 46.09 -48.33 -21.64
CA GLU A 221 47.35 -48.56 -20.92
C GLU A 221 47.65 -50.07 -20.91
N PRO A 222 48.59 -50.58 -21.75
CA PRO A 222 48.82 -52.01 -21.84
C PRO A 222 49.48 -52.50 -20.54
N ALA A 223 49.00 -53.61 -20.00
CA ALA A 223 49.61 -54.27 -18.85
C ALA A 223 51.08 -54.57 -19.17
N THR A 224 51.96 -53.76 -18.58
CA THR A 224 53.41 -53.86 -18.68
C THR A 224 53.97 -54.71 -17.56
#